data_AF-A0A1F8NSI4-F1
#
_entry.id   AF-A0A1F8NSI4-F1
#
_cell.length_a   1.000
_cell.length_b   1.000
_cell.length_c   1.000
_cell.angle_alpha   90.00
_cell.angle_beta   90.00
_cell.angle_gamma   90.00
#
_symmetry.space_group_name_H-M   'P 1'
#
loop_
_entity.id
_entity.type
_entity.pdbx_description
1 polymer ?
#
loop_
_entity_poly.entity_id
_entity_poly.type
_entity_poly.pdbx_seq_one_letter_code
_entity_poly.pdbx_strand_id
1 'polypeptide(L)'
;MVAAYRVAPRWMSTVASAGMLLAGALHLAVAVEHWSHAPAHALFFIGTGLVQIVWSLAFWRSASPPLQKVGFLLAAVLLLLWALTRVAPVPFEPGPEEVDAAGLATKACEAVCAAALVLMLVASAGPQTSGRSWRTVLGLTFVSLLLTGLTYGVARAAEPFLPGLKAEEAAPHEHPPAEPASQAPPATDDRQHVP
;
A
#
# COMPACT_ATOMS: atom_id res chain seq x y z
N MET A 1 -20.91 -36.80 -20.55
CA MET A 1 -19.47 -36.46 -20.46
C MET A 1 -19.28 -35.46 -19.35
N VAL A 2 -18.62 -35.85 -18.25
CA VAL A 2 -18.23 -34.91 -17.18
C VAL A 2 -16.96 -34.21 -17.68
N ALA A 3 -17.03 -32.90 -17.93
CA ALA A 3 -15.85 -32.13 -18.27
C ALA A 3 -14.85 -32.24 -17.12
N ALA A 4 -13.66 -32.80 -17.39
CA ALA A 4 -12.60 -32.89 -16.41
C ALA A 4 -12.17 -31.47 -16.03
N TYR A 5 -12.56 -31.03 -14.82
CA TYR A 5 -12.06 -29.78 -14.25
C TYR A 5 -10.55 -29.88 -14.13
N ARG A 6 -9.81 -28.99 -14.81
CA ARG A 6 -8.38 -28.84 -14.56
C ARG A 6 -8.21 -28.17 -13.21
N VAL A 7 -7.77 -28.91 -12.22
CA VAL A 7 -7.33 -28.35 -10.94
C VAL A 7 -6.13 -27.46 -11.23
N ALA A 8 -6.20 -26.19 -10.85
CA ALA A 8 -5.08 -25.28 -11.01
C ALA A 8 -3.82 -25.89 -10.34
N PRO A 9 -2.64 -25.80 -10.97
CA PRO A 9 -1.45 -26.41 -10.42
C PRO A 9 -1.10 -25.79 -9.06
N ARG A 10 -0.70 -26.61 -8.09
CA ARG A 10 -0.49 -26.21 -6.68
C ARG A 10 0.47 -25.02 -6.53
N TRP A 11 1.45 -24.90 -7.44
CA TRP A 11 2.41 -23.79 -7.42
C TRP A 11 1.74 -22.41 -7.58
N MET A 12 0.61 -22.30 -8.29
CA MET A 12 -0.11 -21.02 -8.42
C MET A 12 -0.68 -20.57 -7.07
N SER A 13 -1.25 -21.51 -6.31
CA SER A 13 -1.75 -21.21 -4.97
C SER A 13 -0.62 -20.83 -4.01
N THR A 14 0.53 -21.51 -4.13
CA THR A 14 1.75 -21.16 -3.39
C THR A 14 2.24 -19.76 -3.72
N VAL A 15 2.31 -19.38 -5.02
CA VAL A 15 2.73 -18.04 -5.45
C VAL A 15 1.77 -16.97 -4.93
N ALA A 16 0.46 -17.19 -5.06
CA ALA A 16 -0.54 -16.24 -4.57
C ALA A 16 -0.46 -16.05 -3.04
N SER A 17 -0.34 -17.14 -2.30
CA SER A 17 -0.21 -17.10 -0.83
C SER A 17 1.11 -16.45 -0.39
N ALA A 18 2.23 -16.80 -1.02
CA ALA A 18 3.53 -16.21 -0.69
C ALA A 18 3.55 -14.70 -0.98
N GLY A 19 3.02 -14.27 -2.13
CA GLY A 19 2.89 -12.86 -2.47
C GLY A 19 2.06 -12.09 -1.45
N MET A 20 0.88 -12.61 -1.07
CA MET A 20 0.03 -11.95 -0.07
C MET A 20 0.67 -11.94 1.33
N LEU A 21 1.38 -13.01 1.71
CA LEU A 21 2.06 -13.08 3.00
C LEU A 21 3.19 -12.05 3.09
N LEU A 22 4.00 -11.93 2.04
CA LEU A 22 5.08 -10.96 1.97
C LEU A 22 4.55 -9.52 1.94
N ALA A 23 3.49 -9.25 1.17
CA ALA A 23 2.83 -7.95 1.19
C ALA A 23 2.34 -7.60 2.61
N GLY A 24 1.71 -8.56 3.30
CA GLY A 24 1.23 -8.34 4.66
C GLY A 24 2.35 -8.02 5.64
N ALA A 25 3.48 -8.74 5.55
CA ALA A 25 4.65 -8.45 6.37
C ALA A 25 5.26 -7.07 6.08
N LEU A 26 5.31 -6.66 4.80
CA LEU A 26 5.81 -5.34 4.40
C LEU A 26 4.91 -4.21 4.92
N HIS A 27 3.59 -4.35 4.84
CA HIS A 27 2.66 -3.38 5.44
C HIS A 27 2.91 -3.24 6.96
N LEU A 28 3.09 -4.34 7.68
CA LEU A 28 3.41 -4.26 9.12
C LEU A 28 4.74 -3.55 9.39
N ALA A 29 5.75 -3.73 8.53
CA ALA A 29 7.02 -3.03 8.66
C ALA A 29 6.86 -1.52 8.41
N VAL A 30 6.19 -1.14 7.31
CA VAL A 30 5.91 0.26 6.96
C VAL A 30 5.07 0.96 8.02
N ALA A 31 4.18 0.23 8.71
CA ALA A 31 3.39 0.79 9.80
C ALA A 31 4.24 1.33 10.96
N VAL A 32 5.40 0.72 11.25
CA VAL A 32 6.30 1.20 12.31
C VAL A 32 6.86 2.58 11.96
N GLU A 33 7.23 2.77 10.69
CA GLU A 33 7.75 4.05 10.20
C GLU A 33 6.70 5.16 10.28
N HIS A 34 5.43 4.83 9.96
CA HIS A 34 4.32 5.78 9.97
C HIS A 34 3.73 6.08 11.36
N TRP A 35 4.09 5.30 12.39
CA TRP A 35 3.43 5.44 13.70
C TRP A 35 3.67 6.80 14.35
N SER A 36 4.86 7.38 14.20
CA SER A 36 5.22 8.64 14.84
C SER A 36 4.66 9.87 14.13
N HIS A 37 4.54 9.82 12.81
CA HIS A 37 4.22 11.00 12.01
C HIS A 37 2.86 10.93 11.31
N ALA A 38 2.25 9.75 11.14
CA ALA A 38 0.93 9.58 10.52
C ALA A 38 0.17 8.38 11.12
N PRO A 39 -0.33 8.49 12.37
CA PRO A 39 -0.94 7.35 13.09
C PRO A 39 -2.12 6.70 12.36
N ALA A 40 -2.92 7.47 11.60
CA ALA A 40 -3.98 6.92 10.76
C ALA A 40 -3.47 5.87 9.77
N HIS A 41 -2.33 6.15 9.13
CA HIS A 41 -1.76 5.26 8.11
C HIS A 41 -1.15 4.04 8.75
N ALA A 42 -0.45 4.22 9.88
CA ALA A 42 0.09 3.09 10.63
C ALA A 42 -1.01 2.10 11.05
N LEU A 43 -2.16 2.59 11.54
CA LEU A 43 -3.32 1.75 11.85
C LEU A 43 -3.88 1.04 10.61
N PHE A 44 -3.99 1.74 9.49
CA PHE A 44 -4.43 1.16 8.22
C PHE A 44 -3.49 0.05 7.75
N PHE A 45 -2.17 0.27 7.80
CA PHE A 45 -1.16 -0.70 7.42
C PHE A 45 -1.13 -1.90 8.37
N ILE A 46 -1.29 -1.71 9.68
CA ILE A 46 -1.43 -2.81 10.65
C ILE A 46 -2.64 -3.67 10.31
N GLY A 47 -3.82 -3.04 10.18
CA GLY A 47 -5.06 -3.76 9.87
C GLY A 47 -4.96 -4.52 8.55
N THR A 48 -4.45 -3.87 7.51
CA THR A 48 -4.25 -4.47 6.19
C THR A 48 -3.28 -5.64 6.24
N GLY A 49 -2.11 -5.46 6.87
CA GLY A 49 -1.08 -6.48 6.97
C GLY A 49 -1.59 -7.73 7.68
N LEU A 50 -2.31 -7.57 8.79
CA LEU A 50 -2.94 -8.68 9.51
C LEU A 50 -3.98 -9.42 8.65
N VAL A 51 -4.86 -8.69 7.95
CA VAL A 51 -5.86 -9.29 7.06
C VAL A 51 -5.20 -10.08 5.93
N GLN A 52 -4.14 -9.56 5.32
CA GLN A 52 -3.39 -10.24 4.26
C GLN A 52 -2.70 -11.51 4.78
N ILE A 53 -2.08 -11.47 5.96
CA ILE A 53 -1.47 -12.65 6.59
C ILE A 53 -2.53 -13.71 6.89
N VAL A 54 -3.64 -13.34 7.54
CA VAL A 54 -4.74 -14.26 7.88
C VAL A 54 -5.32 -14.88 6.62
N TRP A 55 -5.58 -14.08 5.59
CA TRP A 55 -6.07 -14.58 4.31
C TRP A 55 -5.06 -15.56 3.69
N SER A 56 -3.77 -15.24 3.71
CA SER A 56 -2.74 -16.09 3.13
C SER A 56 -2.68 -17.46 3.83
N LEU A 57 -2.73 -17.48 5.17
CA LEU A 57 -2.74 -18.72 5.95
C LEU A 57 -4.01 -19.55 5.72
N ALA A 58 -5.16 -18.91 5.54
CA ALA A 58 -6.41 -19.58 5.21
C ALA A 58 -6.38 -20.16 3.79
N PHE A 59 -5.90 -19.39 2.82
CA PHE A 59 -5.79 -19.79 1.42
C PHE A 59 -4.77 -20.92 1.21
N TRP A 60 -3.65 -20.89 1.95
CA TRP A 60 -2.65 -21.96 1.95
C TRP A 60 -3.26 -23.30 2.40
N ARG A 61 -4.14 -23.26 3.43
CA ARG A 61 -4.84 -24.45 3.92
C ARG A 61 -5.91 -24.95 2.96
N SER A 62 -6.61 -24.04 2.28
CA SER A 62 -7.68 -24.39 1.35
C SER A 62 -7.83 -23.34 0.25
N ALA A 63 -7.38 -23.67 -0.97
CA ALA A 63 -7.44 -22.77 -2.13
C ALA A 63 -8.85 -22.70 -2.78
N SER A 64 -9.88 -22.47 -1.96
CA SER A 64 -11.28 -22.49 -2.39
C SER A 64 -11.65 -21.29 -3.29
N PRO A 65 -12.63 -21.43 -4.21
CA PRO A 65 -13.06 -20.34 -5.08
C PRO A 65 -13.51 -19.06 -4.34
N PRO A 66 -14.24 -19.11 -3.21
CA PRO A 66 -14.53 -17.91 -2.43
C PRO A 66 -13.27 -17.19 -1.94
N LEU A 67 -12.29 -17.93 -1.44
CA LEU A 67 -11.03 -17.32 -0.98
C LEU A 67 -10.24 -16.69 -2.12
N GLN A 68 -10.24 -17.30 -3.32
CA GLN A 68 -9.63 -16.69 -4.52
C GLN A 68 -10.24 -15.31 -4.81
N LYS A 69 -11.57 -15.19 -4.76
CA LYS A 69 -12.27 -13.92 -5.00
C LYS A 69 -11.94 -12.88 -3.93
N VAL A 70 -11.97 -13.29 -2.65
CA VAL A 70 -11.62 -12.39 -1.52
C VAL A 70 -10.18 -11.90 -1.64
N GLY A 71 -9.23 -12.78 -1.96
CA GLY A 71 -7.82 -12.40 -2.13
C GLY A 71 -7.61 -11.44 -3.29
N PHE A 72 -8.32 -11.66 -4.40
CA PHE A 72 -8.27 -10.75 -5.53
C PHE A 72 -8.83 -9.37 -5.16
N LEU A 73 -9.99 -9.31 -4.50
CA LEU A 73 -10.56 -8.05 -4.03
C LEU A 73 -9.59 -7.32 -3.09
N LEU A 74 -9.02 -8.03 -2.12
CA LEU A 74 -8.05 -7.48 -1.17
C LEU A 74 -6.84 -6.87 -1.89
N ALA A 75 -6.18 -7.63 -2.77
CA ALA A 75 -5.02 -7.13 -3.52
C ALA A 75 -5.38 -5.98 -4.47
N ALA A 76 -6.48 -6.11 -5.22
CA ALA A 76 -6.89 -5.11 -6.20
C ALA A 76 -7.29 -3.78 -5.54
N VAL A 77 -8.03 -3.79 -4.43
CA VAL A 77 -8.37 -2.57 -3.68
C VAL A 77 -7.12 -1.87 -3.20
N LEU A 78 -6.13 -2.59 -2.66
CA LEU A 78 -4.89 -2.00 -2.16
C LEU A 78 -3.98 -1.45 -3.26
N LEU A 79 -3.97 -2.07 -4.44
CA LEU A 79 -3.28 -1.54 -5.62
C LEU A 79 -3.95 -0.27 -6.13
N LEU A 80 -5.28 -0.27 -6.24
CA LEU A 80 -6.06 0.88 -6.70
C LEU A 80 -5.98 2.04 -5.72
N LEU A 81 -6.05 1.78 -4.41
CA LEU A 81 -5.92 2.80 -3.39
C LEU A 81 -4.53 3.42 -3.43
N TRP A 82 -3.47 2.61 -3.53
CA TRP A 82 -2.11 3.12 -3.71
C TRP A 82 -1.97 4.01 -4.96
N ALA A 83 -2.51 3.57 -6.11
CA ALA A 83 -2.49 4.39 -7.32
C ALA A 83 -3.25 5.72 -7.13
N LEU A 84 -4.41 5.69 -6.48
CA LEU A 84 -5.21 6.89 -6.19
C LEU A 84 -4.44 7.88 -5.31
N THR A 85 -3.77 7.39 -4.27
CA THR A 85 -2.98 8.21 -3.34
C THR A 85 -1.75 8.87 -3.96
N ARG A 86 -1.32 8.44 -5.16
CA ARG A 86 -0.24 9.13 -5.91
C ARG A 86 -0.72 10.38 -6.65
N VAL A 87 -2.03 10.50 -6.87
CA VAL A 87 -2.61 11.60 -7.68
C VAL A 87 -3.60 12.46 -6.90
N ALA A 88 -4.10 11.95 -5.78
CA ALA A 88 -5.01 12.65 -4.88
C ALA A 88 -4.42 12.70 -3.47
N PRO A 89 -4.75 13.74 -2.67
CA PRO A 89 -4.30 13.81 -1.28
C PRO A 89 -4.66 12.55 -0.51
N VAL A 90 -3.70 12.01 0.22
CA VAL A 90 -3.95 10.89 1.12
C VAL A 90 -4.89 11.35 2.24
N PRO A 91 -5.84 10.51 2.69
CA PRO A 91 -6.61 10.85 3.87
C PRO A 91 -5.68 11.10 5.05
N PHE A 92 -5.96 12.14 5.82
CA PHE A 92 -5.15 12.62 6.97
C PHE A 92 -3.84 13.34 6.60
N GLU A 93 -3.60 13.63 5.32
CA GLU A 93 -2.46 14.44 4.85
C GLU A 93 -2.86 15.52 3.83
N PRO A 94 -2.07 16.59 3.68
CA PRO A 94 -2.38 17.69 2.77
C PRO A 94 -2.11 17.38 1.29
N GLY A 95 -1.24 16.42 0.99
CA GLY A 95 -0.74 16.17 -0.37
C GLY A 95 -0.85 14.72 -0.82
N PRO A 96 -0.62 14.45 -2.13
CA PRO A 96 -0.37 13.10 -2.62
C PRO A 96 0.92 12.55 -2.01
N GLU A 97 0.96 11.24 -1.81
CA GLU A 97 2.08 10.56 -1.17
C GLU A 97 3.16 10.17 -2.21
N GLU A 98 4.44 10.24 -1.83
CA GLU A 98 5.58 9.99 -2.73
C GLU A 98 5.77 8.51 -3.05
N VAL A 99 6.38 8.18 -4.19
CA VAL A 99 6.69 6.78 -4.52
C VAL A 99 7.99 6.37 -3.83
N ASP A 100 7.88 5.47 -2.86
CA ASP A 100 9.03 4.88 -2.19
C ASP A 100 9.26 3.39 -2.55
N ALA A 101 10.43 2.87 -2.17
CA ALA A 101 10.82 1.49 -2.49
C ALA A 101 10.03 0.42 -1.73
N ALA A 102 9.65 0.67 -0.48
CA ALA A 102 8.87 -0.26 0.34
C ALA A 102 7.43 -0.36 -0.18
N GLY A 103 6.82 0.78 -0.54
CA GLY A 103 5.56 0.88 -1.25
C GLY A 103 5.60 0.07 -2.55
N LEU A 104 6.57 0.31 -3.43
CA LEU A 104 6.72 -0.45 -4.68
C LEU A 104 6.88 -1.95 -4.45
N ALA A 105 7.71 -2.37 -3.50
CA ALA A 105 7.91 -3.77 -3.17
C ALA A 105 6.60 -4.43 -2.70
N THR A 106 5.86 -3.74 -1.83
CA THR A 106 4.56 -4.20 -1.33
C THR A 106 3.56 -4.37 -2.48
N LYS A 107 3.47 -3.38 -3.38
CA LYS A 107 2.58 -3.44 -4.54
C LYS A 107 2.99 -4.50 -5.55
N ALA A 108 4.28 -4.76 -5.74
CA ALA A 108 4.74 -5.85 -6.58
C ALA A 108 4.27 -7.21 -6.05
N CYS A 109 4.35 -7.44 -4.74
CA CYS A 109 3.83 -8.65 -4.10
C CYS A 109 2.31 -8.81 -4.26
N GLU A 110 1.54 -7.73 -4.08
CA GLU A 110 0.09 -7.71 -4.29
C GLU A 110 -0.29 -7.97 -5.76
N ALA A 111 0.44 -7.38 -6.70
CA ALA A 111 0.22 -7.57 -8.14
C ALA A 111 0.50 -9.01 -8.57
N VAL A 112 1.58 -9.63 -8.08
CA VAL A 112 1.88 -11.05 -8.31
C VAL A 112 0.76 -11.94 -7.77
N CYS A 113 0.27 -11.66 -6.56
CA CYS A 113 -0.87 -12.38 -5.98
C CYS A 113 -2.12 -12.24 -6.85
N ALA A 114 -2.51 -11.01 -7.20
CA ALA A 114 -3.70 -10.74 -8.01
C ALA A 114 -3.60 -11.42 -9.38
N ALA A 115 -2.46 -11.37 -10.04
CA ALA A 115 -2.22 -12.03 -11.33
C ALA A 115 -2.36 -13.56 -11.21
N ALA A 116 -1.78 -14.18 -10.18
CA ALA A 116 -1.92 -15.61 -9.94
C ALA A 116 -3.39 -16.01 -9.69
N LEU A 117 -4.15 -15.21 -8.95
CA LEU A 117 -5.57 -15.44 -8.70
C LEU A 117 -6.43 -15.28 -9.95
N VAL A 118 -6.16 -14.28 -10.81
CA VAL A 118 -6.83 -14.14 -12.11
C VAL A 118 -6.56 -15.36 -12.99
N LEU A 119 -5.31 -15.80 -13.06
CA LEU A 119 -4.94 -16.99 -13.83
C LEU A 119 -5.66 -18.24 -13.30
N MET A 120 -5.77 -18.42 -11.98
CA MET A 120 -6.52 -19.52 -11.38
C MET A 120 -8.02 -19.46 -11.72
N LEU A 121 -8.65 -18.28 -11.63
CA LEU A 121 -10.08 -18.08 -11.94
C LEU A 121 -10.39 -18.35 -13.42
N VAL A 122 -9.49 -17.97 -14.31
CA VAL A 122 -9.65 -18.18 -15.76
C VAL A 122 -9.30 -19.61 -16.17
N ALA A 123 -8.22 -20.19 -15.63
CA ALA A 123 -7.78 -21.55 -15.97
C ALA A 123 -8.70 -22.64 -15.42
N SER A 124 -9.42 -22.37 -14.34
CA SER A 124 -10.40 -23.31 -13.76
C SER A 124 -11.70 -23.40 -14.60
N ALA A 125 -11.92 -22.48 -15.56
CA ALA A 125 -13.04 -22.56 -16.49
C ALA A 125 -12.69 -23.43 -17.70
N GLY A 126 -13.54 -24.43 -17.97
CA GLY A 126 -13.48 -25.16 -19.24
C GLY A 126 -13.79 -24.25 -20.45
N PRO A 127 -13.54 -24.71 -21.69
CA PRO A 127 -13.72 -23.91 -22.91
C PRO A 127 -15.10 -23.28 -23.04
N GLN A 128 -16.14 -24.01 -22.62
CA GLN A 128 -17.54 -23.55 -22.67
C GLN A 128 -17.90 -22.52 -21.59
N THR A 129 -17.07 -22.37 -20.55
CA THR A 129 -17.33 -21.49 -19.40
C THR A 129 -16.38 -20.29 -19.32
N SER A 130 -15.44 -20.14 -20.26
CA SER A 130 -14.43 -19.07 -20.28
C SER A 130 -15.05 -17.66 -20.17
N GLY A 131 -16.16 -17.41 -20.87
CA GLY A 131 -16.88 -16.14 -20.78
C GLY A 131 -17.43 -15.82 -19.38
N ARG A 132 -17.81 -16.84 -18.59
CA ARG A 132 -18.29 -16.66 -17.21
C ARG A 132 -17.15 -16.27 -16.26
N SER A 133 -15.95 -16.85 -16.43
CA SER A 133 -14.78 -16.47 -15.63
C SER A 133 -14.36 -15.03 -15.88
N TRP A 134 -14.31 -14.59 -17.13
CA TRP A 134 -14.00 -13.18 -17.45
C TRP A 134 -15.04 -12.21 -16.92
N ARG A 135 -16.34 -12.53 -17.03
CA ARG A 135 -17.40 -11.73 -16.37
C ARG A 135 -17.20 -11.64 -14.86
N THR A 136 -16.72 -12.72 -14.24
CA THR A 136 -16.40 -12.72 -12.80
C THR A 136 -15.22 -11.81 -12.51
N VAL A 137 -14.11 -11.90 -13.26
CA VAL A 137 -12.95 -11.02 -13.09
C VAL A 137 -13.34 -9.55 -13.28
N LEU A 138 -14.06 -9.22 -14.36
CA LEU A 138 -14.56 -7.86 -14.61
C LEU A 138 -15.48 -7.36 -13.49
N GLY A 139 -16.39 -8.22 -13.02
CA GLY A 139 -17.27 -7.89 -11.90
C GLY A 139 -16.49 -7.63 -10.61
N LEU A 140 -15.47 -8.44 -10.31
CA LEU A 140 -14.60 -8.23 -9.16
C LEU A 140 -13.78 -6.94 -9.30
N THR A 141 -13.23 -6.65 -10.48
CA THR A 141 -12.51 -5.39 -10.73
C THR A 141 -13.42 -4.18 -10.52
N PHE A 142 -14.66 -4.24 -11.01
CA PHE A 142 -15.64 -3.18 -10.78
C PHE A 142 -15.96 -3.02 -9.29
N VAL A 143 -16.17 -4.12 -8.57
CA VAL A 143 -16.37 -4.10 -7.11
C VAL A 143 -15.15 -3.50 -6.40
N SER A 144 -13.93 -3.85 -6.81
CA SER A 144 -12.71 -3.26 -6.24
C SER A 144 -12.65 -1.75 -6.43
N LEU A 145 -13.03 -1.22 -7.60
CA LEU A 145 -13.11 0.23 -7.82
C LEU A 145 -14.10 0.91 -6.87
N LEU A 146 -15.28 0.32 -6.67
CA LEU A 146 -16.28 0.85 -5.74
C LEU A 146 -15.77 0.81 -4.29
N LEU A 147 -15.13 -0.29 -3.89
CA LEU A 147 -14.56 -0.44 -2.54
C LEU A 147 -13.40 0.53 -2.30
N THR A 148 -12.55 0.78 -3.31
CA THR A 148 -11.51 1.81 -3.24
C THR A 148 -12.12 3.19 -3.01
N GLY A 149 -13.11 3.57 -3.82
CA GLY A 149 -13.80 4.86 -3.68
C GLY A 149 -14.49 5.01 -2.33
N LEU A 150 -15.17 3.96 -1.85
CA LEU A 150 -15.80 3.93 -0.54
C LEU A 150 -14.77 4.08 0.59
N THR A 151 -13.69 3.31 0.55
CA THR A 151 -12.64 3.33 1.58
C THR A 151 -11.98 4.70 1.66
N TYR A 152 -11.58 5.25 0.51
CA TYR A 152 -11.00 6.59 0.41
C TYR A 152 -11.99 7.66 0.90
N GLY A 153 -13.25 7.62 0.44
CA GLY A 153 -14.28 8.59 0.82
C GLY A 153 -14.61 8.59 2.31
N VAL A 154 -14.73 7.39 2.91
CA VAL A 154 -14.96 7.25 4.36
C VAL A 154 -13.77 7.81 5.15
N ALA A 155 -12.54 7.48 4.74
CA ALA A 155 -11.35 7.99 5.42
C ALA A 155 -11.26 9.52 5.35
N ARG A 156 -11.50 10.13 4.18
CA ARG A 156 -11.54 11.60 4.01
C ARG A 156 -12.63 12.24 4.86
N ALA A 157 -13.82 11.64 4.91
CA ALA A 157 -14.93 12.14 5.72
C ALA A 157 -14.66 12.03 7.23
N ALA A 158 -13.80 11.11 7.66
CA ALA A 158 -13.45 10.91 9.06
C ALA A 158 -12.44 11.94 9.61
N GLU A 159 -11.66 12.61 8.75
CA GLU A 159 -10.60 13.53 9.16
C GLU A 159 -11.02 14.63 10.16
N PRO A 160 -12.18 15.29 10.01
CA PRO A 160 -12.59 16.34 10.97
C PRO A 160 -12.92 15.79 12.35
N PHE A 161 -13.28 14.50 12.43
CA PHE A 161 -13.69 13.84 13.68
C PHE A 161 -12.53 13.19 14.41
N LEU A 162 -11.38 13.00 13.74
CA LEU A 162 -10.20 12.32 14.27
C LEU A 162 -8.94 13.18 14.08
N PRO A 163 -8.89 14.42 14.61
CA PRO A 163 -7.77 15.34 14.37
C PRO A 163 -6.44 14.82 14.92
N GLY A 164 -6.46 14.02 16.00
CA GLY A 164 -5.25 13.43 16.58
C GLY A 164 -4.62 12.29 15.77
N LEU A 165 -5.21 11.92 14.62
CA LEU A 165 -4.63 10.94 13.70
C LEU A 165 -4.01 11.59 12.45
N LYS A 166 -4.10 12.92 12.33
CA LYS A 166 -3.44 13.66 11.25
C LYS A 166 -1.94 13.64 11.44
N ALA A 167 -1.22 13.79 10.34
CA ALA A 167 0.22 13.95 10.44
C ALA A 167 0.55 15.21 11.26
N GLU A 168 1.48 15.09 12.21
CA GLU A 168 1.98 16.26 12.93
C GLU A 168 2.61 17.18 11.88
N GLU A 169 2.00 18.35 11.67
CA GLU A 169 2.66 19.44 10.97
C GLU A 169 3.93 19.70 11.75
N ALA A 170 5.09 19.28 11.20
CA ALA A 170 6.39 19.60 11.76
C ALA A 170 6.37 21.10 12.03
N ALA A 171 6.30 21.47 13.31
CA ALA A 171 6.18 22.86 13.72
C ALA A 171 7.23 23.63 12.91
N PRO A 172 6.84 24.69 12.19
CA PRO A 172 7.74 25.36 11.26
C PRO A 172 9.02 25.60 12.02
N HIS A 173 10.10 24.94 11.60
CA HIS A 173 11.40 25.11 12.21
C HIS A 173 11.68 26.59 12.10
N GLU A 174 11.44 27.33 13.19
CA GLU A 174 11.84 28.71 13.29
C GLU A 174 13.33 28.66 13.06
N HIS A 175 13.75 29.04 11.84
CA HIS A 175 15.15 29.20 11.55
C HIS A 175 15.67 30.12 12.65
N PRO A 176 16.60 29.65 13.50
CA PRO A 176 17.13 30.51 14.55
C PRO A 176 17.56 31.81 13.87
N PRO A 177 17.15 32.98 14.41
CA PRO A 177 17.40 34.26 13.77
C PRO A 177 18.88 34.29 13.40
N ALA A 178 19.15 34.52 12.10
CA ALA A 178 20.49 34.46 11.55
C ALA A 178 21.47 35.10 12.53
N GLU A 179 22.43 34.31 13.03
CA GLU A 179 23.46 34.81 13.93
C GLU A 179 24.02 36.09 13.29
N PRO A 180 23.98 37.25 13.98
CA PRO A 180 24.53 38.47 13.44
C PRO A 180 25.98 38.19 13.08
N ALA A 181 26.30 38.32 11.79
CA ALA A 181 27.60 37.99 11.23
C ALA A 181 28.70 38.44 12.19
N SER A 182 29.40 37.47 12.77
CA SER A 182 30.53 37.70 13.66
C SER A 182 31.43 38.74 13.00
N GLN A 183 31.51 39.91 13.63
CA GLN A 183 32.31 41.03 13.15
C GLN A 183 33.72 40.52 12.89
N ALA A 184 34.21 40.71 11.67
CA ALA A 184 35.56 40.33 11.30
C ALA A 184 36.56 40.97 12.28
N PRO A 185 37.56 40.22 12.79
CA PRO A 185 38.55 40.78 13.68
C PRO A 185 39.28 41.95 13.01
N PRO A 186 39.62 43.02 13.75
CA PRO A 186 40.32 44.17 13.20
C PRO A 186 41.67 43.73 12.61
N ALA A 187 41.93 44.16 11.37
CA ALA A 187 43.21 43.93 10.71
C ALA A 187 44.34 44.54 11.54
N THR A 188 45.25 43.70 12.03
CA THR A 188 46.49 44.14 12.68
C THR A 188 47.39 44.79 11.63
N ASP A 189 47.63 46.09 11.79
CA ASP A 189 48.53 46.90 10.97
C ASP A 189 49.98 46.55 11.29
N ASP A 190 50.55 45.64 10.50
CA ASP A 190 51.89 45.08 10.67
C ASP A 190 52.95 45.92 9.94
N ARG A 191 52.98 47.24 10.21
CA ARG A 191 53.97 48.18 9.65
C ARG A 191 54.74 48.91 10.74
N GLN A 192 55.55 48.20 11.51
CA GLN A 192 56.65 48.85 12.23
C GLN A 192 57.95 48.05 12.10
N HIS A 193 58.97 48.79 11.65
CA HIS A 193 60.41 48.56 11.77
C HIS A 193 61.12 47.72 10.70
N VAL A 194 61.72 48.46 9.75
CA VAL A 194 63.03 48.11 9.18
C VAL A 194 63.98 49.28 9.51
N PRO A 195 65.16 49.01 10.13
CA PRO A 195 66.17 50.02 10.46
C PRO A 195 66.96 50.53 9.25
#